data_AF-A0A5D4T866-F1
#
_entry.id   AF-A0A5D4T866-F1
#
_cell.length_a   1.000
_cell.length_b   1.000
_cell.length_c   1.000
_cell.angle_alpha   90.00
_cell.angle_beta   90.00
_cell.angle_gamma   90.00
#
_symmetry.space_group_name_H-M   'P 1'
#
loop_
_entity.id
_entity.type
_entity.pdbx_description
1 polymer ?
#
loop_
_entity_poly.entity_id
_entity_poly.type
_entity_poly.pdbx_seq_one_letter_code
_entity_poly.pdbx_strand_id
1 'polypeptide(L)'
;MKRFILLAWNVVTGLFVLLLTLWLAGPGISETENSQYNFWYVIILGIWLIGLRLQFNNRFKTMGIIVSLFPLMFYLVITCRAIAY
;
A
#
# COMPACT_ATOMS: atom_id res chain seq x y z
N MET A 1 19.62 -12.66 8.90
CA MET A 1 18.23 -13.13 8.67
C MET A 1 17.15 -12.08 8.93
N LYS A 2 17.01 -11.50 10.13
CA LYS A 2 15.89 -10.57 10.45
C LYS A 2 15.78 -9.30 9.57
N ARG A 3 16.91 -8.74 9.10
CA ARG A 3 16.90 -7.57 8.19
C ARG A 3 16.44 -7.92 6.78
N PHE A 4 16.88 -9.06 6.25
CA PHE A 4 16.55 -9.48 4.89
C PHE A 4 15.06 -9.82 4.77
N ILE A 5 14.49 -10.47 5.78
CA ILE A 5 13.05 -10.76 5.87
C ILE A 5 12.23 -9.46 5.90
N LEU A 6 12.66 -8.48 6.68
CA LEU A 6 11.97 -7.19 6.76
C LEU A 6 12.06 -6.41 5.44
N LEU A 7 13.20 -6.46 4.76
CA LEU A 7 13.37 -5.85 3.46
C LEU A 7 12.46 -6.52 2.41
N ALA A 8 12.48 -7.86 2.34
CA ALA A 8 11.62 -8.63 1.46
C ALA A 8 10.13 -8.35 1.72
N TRP A 9 9.73 -8.29 3.00
CA TRP A 9 8.38 -7.91 3.40
C TRP A 9 8.00 -6.51 2.88
N ASN A 10 8.84 -5.51 3.07
CA ASN A 10 8.56 -4.15 2.61
C ASN A 10 8.54 -4.06 1.07
N VAL A 11 9.36 -4.84 0.38
CA VAL A 11 9.31 -4.89 -1.10
C VAL A 11 7.99 -5.49 -1.57
N VAL A 12 7.58 -6.64 -1.02
CA VAL A 12 6.34 -7.32 -1.42
C VAL A 12 5.11 -6.46 -1.09
N THR A 13 5.03 -5.98 0.15
CA THR A 13 3.89 -5.14 0.59
C THR A 13 3.88 -3.78 -0.12
N GLY A 14 5.05 -3.20 -0.37
CA GLY A 14 5.19 -1.93 -1.08
C GLY A 14 4.80 -2.02 -2.54
N LEU A 15 5.25 -3.05 -3.26
CA LEU A 15 4.84 -3.29 -4.64
C LEU A 15 3.33 -3.49 -4.73
N PHE A 16 2.75 -4.28 -3.83
CA PHE A 16 1.32 -4.53 -3.79
C PHE A 16 0.51 -3.24 -3.59
N VAL A 17 0.86 -2.45 -2.57
CA VAL A 17 0.18 -1.17 -2.26
C VAL A 17 0.36 -0.18 -3.42
N LEU A 18 1.59 -0.03 -3.94
CA LEU A 18 1.90 0.93 -4.99
C LEU A 18 1.14 0.63 -6.28
N LEU A 19 1.13 -0.63 -6.74
CA LEU A 19 0.44 -1.00 -7.97
C LEU A 19 -1.07 -0.77 -7.86
N LEU A 20 -1.68 -1.15 -6.74
CA LEU A 20 -3.11 -0.91 -6.51
C LEU A 20 -3.44 0.56 -6.34
N THR A 21 -2.59 1.34 -5.68
CA THR A 21 -2.75 2.79 -5.64
C THR A 21 -2.71 3.40 -7.03
N LEU A 22 -1.72 3.06 -7.87
CA LEU A 22 -1.64 3.60 -9.23
C LEU A 22 -2.85 3.20 -10.07
N TRP A 23 -3.32 1.96 -9.93
CA TRP A 23 -4.50 1.47 -10.63
C TRP A 23 -5.78 2.22 -10.22
N LEU A 24 -5.96 2.49 -8.93
CA LEU A 24 -7.23 3.03 -8.39
C LEU A 24 -7.23 4.56 -8.25
N ALA A 25 -6.07 5.20 -8.15
CA ALA A 25 -5.94 6.66 -7.96
C ALA A 25 -6.12 7.45 -9.26
N GLY A 26 -5.78 6.87 -10.40
CA GLY A 26 -5.96 7.45 -11.72
C GLY A 26 -6.95 6.65 -12.58
N PRO A 27 -7.19 7.06 -13.83
CA PRO A 27 -8.04 6.34 -14.79
C PRO A 27 -7.57 4.91 -15.15
N GLY A 28 -6.63 4.32 -14.40
CA GLY A 28 -5.95 3.09 -14.75
C GLY A 28 -5.09 3.26 -16.01
N ILE A 29 -4.64 2.12 -16.55
CA ILE A 29 -3.99 2.04 -17.87
C ILE A 29 -5.03 2.09 -19.02
N SER A 30 -6.32 2.13 -18.68
CA SER A 30 -7.42 2.25 -19.63
C SER A 30 -7.77 3.71 -19.85
N GLU A 31 -7.72 4.15 -21.10
CA GLU A 31 -8.18 5.46 -21.54
C GLU A 31 -9.69 5.61 -21.26
N THR A 32 -10.06 6.05 -20.06
CA THR A 32 -11.44 6.40 -19.72
C THR A 32 -11.62 7.90 -19.90
N GLU A 33 -12.61 8.28 -20.71
CA GLU A 33 -12.88 9.67 -21.14
C GLU A 33 -13.18 10.62 -19.97
N ASN A 34 -13.55 10.08 -18.80
CA ASN A 34 -13.67 10.82 -17.55
C ASN A 34 -12.46 10.52 -16.65
N SER A 35 -11.49 11.43 -16.66
CA SER A 35 -10.30 11.36 -15.80
C SER A 35 -10.68 11.69 -14.35
N GLN A 36 -11.30 10.73 -13.66
CA GLN A 36 -11.71 10.89 -12.28
C GLN A 36 -10.56 10.47 -11.35
N TYR A 37 -9.67 11.42 -11.05
CA TYR A 37 -8.60 11.21 -10.09
C TYR A 37 -9.17 11.03 -8.69
N ASN A 38 -8.92 9.87 -8.09
CA ASN A 38 -9.35 9.59 -6.73
C ASN A 38 -8.17 9.70 -5.77
N PHE A 39 -7.95 10.92 -5.30
CA PHE A 39 -6.83 11.28 -4.42
C PHE A 39 -6.82 10.50 -3.09
N TRP A 40 -7.94 9.91 -2.69
CA TRP A 40 -8.02 9.07 -1.48
C TRP A 40 -7.04 7.90 -1.51
N TYR A 41 -6.82 7.26 -2.66
CA TYR A 41 -5.88 6.15 -2.76
C TYR A 41 -4.42 6.60 -2.64
N VAL A 42 -4.09 7.83 -3.04
CA VAL A 42 -2.75 8.41 -2.86
C VAL A 42 -2.44 8.62 -1.38
N ILE A 43 -3.43 9.01 -0.58
CA ILE A 43 -3.29 9.13 0.88
C ILE A 43 -2.93 7.76 1.50
N ILE A 44 -3.52 6.67 1.00
CA ILE A 44 -3.25 5.31 1.48
C ILE A 44 -1.80 4.90 1.22
N LEU A 45 -1.25 5.25 0.05
CA LEU A 45 0.17 5.09 -0.23
C LEU A 45 1.04 5.93 0.74
N GLY A 46 0.61 7.14 1.05
CA GLY A 46 1.26 7.99 2.07
C GLY A 46 1.33 7.31 3.45
N ILE A 47 0.24 6.67 3.89
CA ILE A 47 0.21 5.91 5.15
C ILE A 47 1.24 4.75 5.11
N TRP A 48 1.34 4.06 3.98
CA TRP A 48 2.33 2.99 3.82
C TRP A 48 3.76 3.53 3.93
N LEU A 49 4.07 4.66 3.26
CA LEU A 49 5.39 5.30 3.33
C LEU A 49 5.75 5.77 4.75
N ILE A 50 4.77 6.28 5.51
CA ILE A 50 4.95 6.64 6.93
C ILE A 50 5.31 5.38 7.73
N GLY A 51 4.57 4.28 7.54
CA GLY A 51 4.87 2.99 8.16
C GLY A 51 6.27 2.51 7.84
N LEU A 52 6.65 2.53 6.55
CA LEU A 52 7.98 2.17 6.07
C LEU A 52 9.07 3.01 6.76
N ARG A 53 8.90 4.34 6.81
CA ARG A 53 9.87 5.24 7.45
C ARG A 53 10.03 4.93 8.94
N LEU A 54 8.92 4.67 9.65
CA LEU A 54 8.93 4.32 11.07
C LEU A 54 9.69 3.01 11.35
N GLN A 55 9.63 2.05 10.42
CA GLN A 55 10.34 0.77 10.58
C GLN A 55 11.86 0.89 10.65
N PHE A 56 12.45 1.93 10.03
CA PHE A 56 13.88 2.18 10.09
C PHE A 56 14.35 2.72 11.45
N ASN A 57 13.43 3.22 12.28
CA ASN A 57 13.74 3.61 13.65
C ASN A 57 13.55 2.41 14.59
N ASN A 58 14.63 1.98 15.25
CA ASN A 58 14.61 0.80 16.11
C ASN A 58 13.58 0.88 17.25
N ARG A 59 13.28 2.10 17.75
CA ARG A 59 12.25 2.34 18.79
C ARG A 59 10.83 2.15 18.24
N PHE A 60 10.58 2.54 16.99
CA PHE A 60 9.26 2.53 16.37
C PHE A 60 9.06 1.38 15.39
N LYS A 61 9.99 0.42 15.36
CA LYS A 61 10.00 -0.66 14.37
C LYS A 61 8.69 -1.44 14.32
N THR A 62 8.19 -1.86 15.47
CA THR A 62 6.92 -2.61 15.58
C THR A 62 5.74 -1.76 15.14
N MET A 63 5.71 -0.48 15.55
CA MET A 63 4.66 0.46 15.15
C MET A 63 4.66 0.70 13.64
N GLY A 64 5.84 0.84 13.02
CA GLY A 64 5.98 0.96 11.58
C GLY A 64 5.49 -0.27 10.82
N ILE A 65 5.68 -1.47 11.36
CA ILE A 65 5.12 -2.71 10.78
C ILE A 65 3.59 -2.66 10.83
N ILE A 66 3.00 -2.32 11.97
CA ILE A 66 1.54 -2.22 12.15
C ILE A 66 0.94 -1.16 11.20
N VAL A 67 1.56 0.01 11.11
CA VAL A 67 1.10 1.09 10.22
C VAL A 67 1.20 0.66 8.75
N SER A 68 2.29 0.00 8.34
CA SER A 68 2.46 -0.49 6.97
C SER A 68 1.49 -1.62 6.59
N LEU A 69 1.00 -2.39 7.57
CA LEU A 69 0.00 -3.44 7.38
C LEU A 69 -1.38 -2.88 7.07
N PHE A 70 -1.69 -1.66 7.53
CA PHE A 70 -3.02 -1.09 7.39
C PHE A 70 -3.42 -0.85 5.91
N PRO A 71 -2.57 -0.20 5.07
CA PRO A 71 -2.80 -0.11 3.62
C PRO A 71 -2.94 -1.46 2.93
N LEU A 72 -2.12 -2.45 3.33
CA LEU A 72 -2.15 -3.78 2.75
C LEU A 72 -3.49 -4.47 3.02
N MET A 73 -3.94 -4.47 4.27
CA MET A 73 -5.22 -5.07 4.67
C MET A 73 -6.40 -4.39 3.99
N PHE A 74 -6.38 -3.06 3.90
CA PHE A 74 -7.41 -2.30 3.18
C PHE A 74 -7.53 -2.76 1.73
N TYR A 75 -6.41 -2.84 1.01
CA TYR A 75 -6.40 -3.28 -0.37
C TYR A 75 -6.79 -4.74 -0.54
N LEU A 76 -6.34 -5.64 0.36
CA LEU A 76 -6.77 -7.04 0.36
C LEU A 76 -8.28 -7.18 0.48
N VAL A 77 -8.92 -6.41 1.38
CA VAL A 77 -10.39 -6.44 1.55
C VAL A 77 -11.08 -5.99 0.27
N ILE A 78 -10.61 -4.92 -0.37
CA ILE A 78 -11.19 -4.43 -1.64
C ILE A 78 -11.02 -5.47 -2.75
N THR A 79 -9.82 -6.00 -2.92
CA THR A 79 -9.53 -7.01 -3.95
C THR A 79 -10.36 -8.29 -3.73
N CYS A 80 -10.45 -8.79 -2.50
CA CYS A 80 -11.28 -9.95 -2.18
C CYS A 80 -12.76 -9.68 -2.46
N ARG A 81 -13.28 -8.49 -2.10
CA ARG A 81 -14.66 -8.11 -2.43
C ARG A 81 -14.90 -8.03 -3.93
N ALA A 82 -13.95 -7.53 -4.70
CA ALA A 82 -14.05 -7.42 -6.15
C ALA A 82 -14.01 -8.79 -6.85
N ILE A 83 -13.34 -9.79 -6.27
CA ILE A 83 -13.28 -11.16 -6.82
C ILE A 83 -14.49 -12.00 -6.39
N ALA A 84 -15.07 -11.73 -5.22
CA ALA A 84 -16.20 -12.47 -4.67
C ALA A 84 -17.56 -12.10 -5.29
N TYR A 85 -17.60 -11.01 -6.07
CA TYR A 85 -18.76 -10.57 -6.86
C TYR A 85 -18.53 -10.89 -8.34
#